data_AF-A0A316AKC5-F1
#
_entry.id   AF-A0A316AKC5-F1
#
_cell.length_a   1.000
_cell.length_b   1.000
_cell.length_c   1.000
_cell.angle_alpha   90.00
_cell.angle_beta   90.00
_cell.angle_gamma   90.00
#
_symmetry.space_group_name_H-M   'P 1'
#
loop_
_entity.id
_entity.type
_entity.pdbx_description
1 polymer ?
#
loop_
_entity_poly.entity_id
_entity_poly.type
_entity_poly.pdbx_seq_one_letter_code
_entity_poly.pdbx_strand_id
1 'polypeptide(L)'
;MGNAQKKCQDFNKKTKEELLDMMKTASSERHFQMYEAIRKGATDEEVFAATYEKAYFVQQMRELVELEEKMLKTPGRMPSDELLIQAKKDGFGDKYIAKILGIREKDVRAKRIEL
;
A
#
# COMPACT_ATOMS: atom_id res chain seq x y z
N MET A 1 12.36 20.21 10.01
CA MET A 1 12.65 18.76 10.09
C MET A 1 11.76 18.03 9.09
N GLY A 2 12.33 17.22 8.20
CA GLY A 2 11.59 16.21 7.43
C GLY A 2 11.27 16.51 5.95
N ASN A 3 12.28 16.85 5.13
CA ASN A 3 12.20 16.83 3.66
C ASN A 3 12.09 15.40 3.06
N ALA A 4 11.27 14.52 3.66
CA ALA A 4 11.10 13.13 3.23
C ALA A 4 9.83 12.91 2.39
N GLN A 5 8.82 13.79 2.47
CA GLN A 5 7.59 13.63 1.69
C GLN A 5 7.64 14.19 0.26
N LYS A 6 8.71 14.90 -0.13
CA LYS A 6 8.80 15.62 -1.42
C LYS A 6 9.40 14.79 -2.58
N LYS A 7 9.54 13.47 -2.40
CA LYS A 7 10.17 12.55 -3.36
C LYS A 7 9.39 11.26 -3.60
N CYS A 8 8.09 11.20 -3.32
CA CYS A 8 7.27 10.17 -3.96
C CYS A 8 7.01 10.67 -5.38
N GLN A 9 7.84 10.23 -6.34
CA GLN A 9 7.42 10.29 -7.74
C GLN A 9 6.05 9.62 -7.84
N ASP A 10 5.17 10.14 -8.70
CA ASP A 10 3.80 9.63 -8.84
C ASP A 10 3.84 8.27 -9.56
N PHE A 11 4.29 7.22 -8.84
CA PHE A 11 4.43 5.85 -9.36
C PHE A 11 3.09 5.29 -9.84
N ASN A 12 1.97 5.81 -9.32
CA ASN A 12 0.62 5.55 -9.82
C ASN A 12 0.44 5.94 -11.31
N LYS A 13 1.20 6.90 -11.86
CA LYS A 13 1.17 7.33 -13.27
C LYS A 13 2.01 6.43 -14.16
N LYS A 14 2.85 5.58 -13.58
CA LYS A 14 3.69 4.63 -14.32
C LYS A 14 2.89 3.38 -14.71
N THR A 15 3.26 2.77 -15.83
CA THR A 15 2.73 1.45 -16.18
C THR A 15 3.37 0.37 -15.33
N LYS A 16 2.77 -0.83 -15.33
CA LYS A 16 3.35 -2.00 -14.66
C LYS A 16 4.76 -2.28 -15.17
N GLU A 17 4.95 -2.20 -16.48
CA GLU A 17 6.22 -2.47 -17.17
C GLU A 17 7.29 -1.45 -16.81
N GLU A 18 6.95 -0.15 -16.75
CA GLU A 18 7.87 0.89 -16.30
C GLU A 18 8.32 0.64 -14.85
N LEU A 19 7.40 0.25 -13.97
CA LEU A 19 7.74 -0.02 -12.56
C LEU A 19 8.62 -1.27 -12.42
N LEU A 20 8.32 -2.35 -13.15
CA LEU A 20 9.15 -3.56 -13.18
C LEU A 20 10.57 -3.25 -13.68
N ASP A 21 10.72 -2.38 -14.68
CA ASP A 21 12.04 -1.97 -15.17
C ASP A 21 12.81 -1.13 -14.14
N MET A 22 12.14 -0.17 -13.50
CA MET A 22 12.74 0.65 -12.43
C MET A 22 13.25 -0.19 -11.25
N MET A 23 12.54 -1.26 -10.89
CA MET A 23 12.87 -2.13 -9.76
C MET A 23 14.15 -2.96 -9.96
N LYS A 24 14.59 -3.16 -11.22
CA LYS A 24 15.85 -3.86 -11.54
C LYS A 24 17.06 -3.21 -10.89
N THR A 25 17.03 -1.89 -10.73
CA THR A 25 18.07 -1.15 -10.01
C THR A 25 17.67 -1.00 -8.54
N ALA A 26 18.56 -1.43 -7.63
CA ALA A 26 18.32 -1.26 -6.20
C ALA A 26 18.22 0.21 -5.81
N SER A 27 17.13 0.58 -5.16
CA SER A 27 16.89 1.93 -4.65
C SER A 27 16.06 1.87 -3.39
N SER A 28 16.11 2.94 -2.58
CA SER A 28 15.21 3.12 -1.43
C SER A 28 13.74 3.21 -1.84
N GLU A 29 13.46 3.46 -3.12
CA GLU A 29 12.11 3.63 -3.65
C GLU A 29 11.47 2.32 -4.13
N ARG A 30 12.26 1.24 -4.23
CA ARG A 30 11.82 -0.06 -4.79
C ARG A 30 10.55 -0.61 -4.17
N HIS A 31 10.39 -0.52 -2.85
CA HIS A 31 9.19 -1.03 -2.19
C HIS A 31 7.93 -0.24 -2.56
N PHE A 32 8.04 1.07 -2.82
CA PHE A 32 6.91 1.87 -3.32
C PHE A 32 6.59 1.51 -4.77
N GLN A 33 7.62 1.29 -5.60
CA GLN A 33 7.46 0.83 -6.98
C GLN A 33 6.79 -0.55 -7.03
N MET A 34 7.22 -1.47 -6.15
CA MET A 34 6.65 -2.80 -6.01
C MET A 34 5.19 -2.75 -5.61
N TYR A 35 4.84 -1.92 -4.62
CA TYR A 35 3.47 -1.76 -4.17
C TYR A 35 2.54 -1.32 -5.32
N GLU A 36 2.95 -0.31 -6.10
CA GLU A 36 2.19 0.14 -7.27
C GLU A 36 2.18 -0.89 -8.41
N ALA A 37 3.27 -1.61 -8.64
CA ALA A 37 3.35 -2.65 -9.66
C ALA A 37 2.37 -3.78 -9.36
N ILE A 38 2.33 -4.24 -8.10
CA ILE A 38 1.39 -5.25 -7.61
C ILE A 38 -0.05 -4.76 -7.77
N ARG A 39 -0.35 -3.51 -7.38
CA ARG A 39 -1.69 -2.91 -7.60
C ARG A 39 -2.09 -2.90 -9.08
N LYS A 40 -1.11 -2.73 -9.98
CA LYS A 40 -1.29 -2.78 -11.44
C LYS A 40 -1.23 -4.19 -12.03
N GLY A 41 -1.25 -5.23 -11.19
CA GLY A 41 -1.35 -6.62 -11.62
C GLY A 41 -0.02 -7.31 -11.90
N ALA A 42 1.10 -6.82 -11.36
CA ALA A 42 2.37 -7.55 -11.39
C ALA A 42 2.25 -8.89 -10.66
N THR A 43 2.75 -9.96 -11.27
CA THR A 43 2.83 -11.29 -10.63
C THR A 43 4.05 -11.40 -9.73
N ASP A 44 4.06 -12.39 -8.85
CA ASP A 44 5.19 -12.64 -7.97
C ASP A 44 6.45 -13.03 -8.77
N GLU A 45 6.27 -13.74 -9.89
CA GLU A 45 7.33 -14.11 -10.82
C GLU A 45 7.91 -12.89 -11.54
N GLU A 46 7.06 -11.95 -11.97
CA GLU A 46 7.51 -10.70 -12.59
C GLU A 46 8.34 -9.86 -11.62
N VAL A 47 7.89 -9.74 -10.37
CA VAL A 47 8.62 -9.03 -9.31
C VAL A 47 9.92 -9.75 -8.98
N PHE A 48 9.90 -11.07 -8.80
CA PHE A 48 11.11 -11.86 -8.53
C PHE A 48 12.14 -11.74 -9.66
N ALA A 49 11.71 -11.80 -10.93
CA ALA A 49 12.59 -11.62 -12.07
C ALA A 49 13.24 -10.22 -12.11
N ALA A 50 12.53 -9.20 -11.63
CA ALA A 50 13.05 -7.83 -11.56
C ALA A 50 13.98 -7.61 -10.36
N THR A 51 13.71 -8.18 -9.18
CA THR A 51 14.37 -7.78 -7.93
C THR A 51 15.17 -8.88 -7.24
N TYR A 52 14.92 -10.14 -7.60
CA TYR A 52 15.32 -11.35 -6.87
C TYR A 52 14.79 -11.42 -5.43
N GLU A 53 13.77 -10.63 -5.09
CA GLU A 53 13.10 -10.71 -3.80
C GLU A 53 12.17 -11.92 -3.77
N LYS A 54 12.34 -12.77 -2.76
CA LYS A 54 11.63 -14.06 -2.67
C LYS A 54 10.11 -13.84 -2.63
N ALA A 55 9.38 -14.75 -3.28
CA ALA A 55 7.93 -14.75 -3.37
C ALA A 55 7.23 -14.51 -2.02
N TYR A 56 7.76 -15.04 -0.91
CA TYR A 56 7.23 -14.79 0.43
C TYR A 56 7.08 -13.29 0.76
N PHE A 57 8.08 -12.46 0.46
CA PHE A 57 8.01 -11.02 0.73
C PHE A 57 7.07 -10.29 -0.23
N VAL A 58 7.03 -10.74 -1.49
CA VAL A 58 6.11 -10.19 -2.50
C VAL A 58 4.66 -10.49 -2.12
N GLN A 59 4.39 -11.70 -1.60
CA GLN A 59 3.09 -12.10 -1.10
C GLN A 59 2.64 -11.21 0.07
N GLN A 60 3.52 -10.93 1.05
CA GLN A 60 3.17 -10.00 2.14
C GLN A 60 2.82 -8.61 1.61
N MET A 61 3.55 -8.10 0.61
CA MET A 61 3.21 -6.82 -0.04
C MET A 61 1.86 -6.88 -0.77
N ARG A 62 1.55 -8.00 -1.42
CA ARG A 62 0.27 -8.23 -2.09
C ARG A 62 -0.90 -8.24 -1.12
N GLU A 63 -0.76 -8.91 0.03
CA GLU A 63 -1.77 -8.89 1.09
C GLU A 63 -2.10 -7.45 1.54
N LEU A 64 -1.09 -6.60 1.68
CA LEU A 64 -1.28 -5.18 2.00
C LEU A 64 -2.00 -4.42 0.88
N VAL A 65 -1.66 -4.65 -0.39
CA VAL A 65 -2.35 -4.03 -1.54
C VAL A 65 -3.82 -4.46 -1.57
N GLU A 66 -4.09 -5.76 -1.43
CA GLU A 66 -5.46 -6.28 -1.46
C GLU A 66 -6.31 -5.77 -0.29
N LEU A 67 -5.72 -5.64 0.89
CA LEU A 67 -6.40 -5.08 2.05
C LEU A 67 -6.76 -3.62 1.85
N GLU A 68 -5.85 -2.84 1.27
CA GLU A 68 -6.12 -1.45 0.92
C GLU A 68 -7.23 -1.33 -0.14
N GLU A 69 -7.17 -2.13 -1.21
CA GLU A 69 -8.20 -2.17 -2.24
C GLU A 69 -9.58 -2.58 -1.68
N LYS A 70 -9.63 -3.45 -0.67
CA LYS A 70 -10.87 -3.76 0.05
C LYS A 70 -11.41 -2.54 0.79
N MET A 71 -10.56 -1.78 1.49
CA MET A 71 -10.98 -0.55 2.17
C MET A 71 -11.44 0.53 1.18
N LEU A 72 -10.77 0.68 0.05
CA LEU A 72 -11.10 1.67 -0.99
C LEU A 72 -12.50 1.47 -1.61
N LYS A 73 -13.15 0.32 -1.41
CA LYS A 73 -14.55 0.07 -1.80
C LYS A 73 -15.57 0.84 -0.96
N THR A 74 -15.16 1.45 0.16
CA THR A 74 -16.03 2.24 1.04
C THR A 74 -15.55 3.69 1.18
N PRO A 75 -15.43 4.47 0.09
CA PRO A 75 -14.97 5.85 0.17
C PRO A 75 -15.96 6.71 0.97
N GLY A 76 -15.43 7.62 1.78
CA GLY A 76 -16.19 8.53 2.65
C GLY A 76 -16.84 7.84 3.87
N ARG A 77 -16.55 6.55 4.11
CA ARG A 77 -17.16 5.75 5.19
C ARG A 77 -16.10 4.97 5.96
N MET A 78 -16.44 4.60 7.20
CA MET A 78 -15.61 3.66 7.97
C MET A 78 -15.68 2.26 7.35
N PRO A 79 -14.56 1.52 7.26
CA PRO A 79 -14.59 0.09 6.96
C PRO A 79 -15.41 -0.71 7.99
N SER A 80 -15.70 -1.97 7.70
CA SER A 80 -16.24 -2.87 8.73
C SER A 80 -15.24 -3.04 9.88
N ASP A 81 -15.74 -3.40 11.06
CA ASP A 81 -14.93 -3.57 12.26
C ASP A 81 -13.83 -4.62 12.04
N GLU A 82 -14.18 -5.76 11.42
CA GLU A 82 -13.23 -6.81 11.04
C GLU A 82 -12.13 -6.27 10.10
N LEU A 83 -12.51 -5.48 9.10
CA LEU A 83 -11.57 -4.95 8.12
C LEU A 83 -10.65 -3.89 8.74
N LEU A 84 -11.19 -3.05 9.63
CA LEU A 84 -10.40 -2.08 10.38
C LEU A 84 -9.42 -2.78 11.32
N ILE A 85 -9.86 -3.79 12.08
CA ILE A 85 -9.00 -4.58 12.97
C ILE A 85 -7.86 -5.21 12.17
N GLN A 86 -8.15 -5.82 11.02
CA GLN A 86 -7.12 -6.42 10.18
C GLN A 86 -6.13 -5.37 9.67
N ALA A 87 -6.62 -4.24 9.13
CA ALA A 87 -5.76 -3.15 8.67
C ALA A 87 -4.83 -2.63 9.79
N LYS A 88 -5.32 -2.56 11.03
CA LYS A 88 -4.50 -2.14 12.16
C LYS A 88 -3.44 -3.16 12.55
N LYS A 89 -3.75 -4.46 12.51
CA LYS A 89 -2.78 -5.55 12.74
C LYS A 89 -1.68 -5.56 11.68
N ASP A 90 -2.05 -5.26 10.44
CA ASP A 90 -1.13 -5.22 9.29
C ASP A 90 -0.36 -3.88 9.18
N GLY A 91 -0.56 -2.97 10.15
CA GLY A 91 0.28 -1.78 10.32
C GLY A 91 -0.26 -0.49 9.66
N PHE A 92 -1.46 -0.49 9.10
CA PHE A 92 -2.05 0.73 8.52
C PHE A 92 -2.31 1.77 9.60
N GLY A 93 -1.74 2.97 9.45
CA GLY A 93 -1.93 4.09 10.38
C GLY A 93 -3.30 4.76 10.23
N ASP A 94 -3.84 5.33 11.32
CA ASP A 94 -5.16 6.01 11.31
C ASP A 94 -5.16 7.16 10.29
N LYS A 95 -4.09 7.96 10.28
CA LYS A 95 -3.85 9.03 9.31
C LYS A 95 -3.89 8.54 7.86
N TYR A 96 -3.33 7.36 7.60
CA TYR A 96 -3.27 6.81 6.26
C TYR A 96 -4.65 6.31 5.81
N ILE A 97 -5.32 5.51 6.64
CA ILE A 97 -6.70 5.04 6.41
C ILE A 97 -7.63 6.22 6.16
N ALA A 98 -7.57 7.25 7.01
CA ALA A 98 -8.37 8.45 6.87
C ALA A 98 -8.11 9.19 5.56
N LYS A 99 -6.83 9.30 5.15
CA LYS A 99 -6.42 9.91 3.89
C LYS A 99 -7.01 9.17 2.69
N ILE A 100 -6.86 7.85 2.61
CA ILE A 100 -7.29 7.06 1.45
C ILE A 100 -8.81 6.95 1.35
N LEU A 101 -9.53 6.97 2.48
CA LEU A 101 -10.99 6.92 2.51
C LEU A 101 -11.64 8.31 2.47
N GLY A 102 -10.89 9.39 2.58
CA GLY A 102 -11.46 10.74 2.61
C GLY A 102 -12.33 11.02 3.84
N ILE A 103 -12.00 10.42 4.98
CA ILE A 103 -12.68 10.62 6.28
C ILE A 103 -11.76 11.32 7.27
N ARG A 104 -12.27 11.73 8.44
CA ARG A 104 -11.45 12.42 9.44
C ARG A 104 -10.64 11.40 10.24
N GLU A 105 -9.34 11.65 10.41
CA GLU A 105 -8.44 10.80 11.21
C GLU A 105 -8.96 10.56 12.64
N LYS A 106 -9.56 11.59 13.25
CA LYS A 106 -10.17 11.46 14.59
C LYS A 106 -11.29 10.43 14.66
N ASP A 107 -12.03 10.22 13.58
CA ASP A 107 -13.14 9.26 13.53
C ASP A 107 -12.57 7.83 13.46
N VAL A 108 -11.50 7.61 12.68
CA VAL A 108 -10.77 6.33 12.63
C VAL A 108 -10.14 6.01 13.99
N ARG A 109 -9.50 7.01 14.60
CA ARG A 109 -8.89 6.92 15.93
C ARG A 109 -9.91 6.53 16.99
N ALA A 110 -11.09 7.15 16.98
CA ALA A 110 -12.17 6.86 17.92
C ALA A 110 -12.68 5.44 17.74
N LYS A 111 -13.01 5.05 16.50
CA LYS A 111 -13.50 3.69 16.21
C LYS A 111 -12.49 2.62 16.60
N ARG A 112 -11.19 2.84 16.38
CA ARG A 112 -10.15 1.91 16.80
C ARG A 112 -10.03 1.73 18.32
N ILE A 113 -10.36 2.75 19.12
CA ILE A 113 -10.31 2.64 20.59
C ILE A 113 -11.53 1.85 21.12
N GLU A 114 -12.64 1.89 20.38
CA GLU A 114 -13.89 1.17 20.69
C GLU A 114 -13.78 -0.35 20.45
N LEU A 115 -12.95 -0.77 19.49
CA LEU A 115 -12.72 -2.16 19.07
C LEU A 115 -11.55 -2.83 19.80
#